data_AF-A0A317ESJ7-F1
#
_entry.id   AF-A0A317ESJ7-F1
#
_cell.length_a   1.000
_cell.length_b   1.000
_cell.length_c   1.000
_cell.angle_alpha   90.00
_cell.angle_beta   90.00
_cell.angle_gamma   90.00
#
_symmetry.space_group_name_H-M   'P 1'
#
loop_
_entity.id
_entity.type
_entity.pdbx_description
1 polymer ?
#
loop_
_entity_poly.entity_id
_entity_poly.type
_entity_poly.pdbx_seq_one_letter_code
_entity_poly.pdbx_strand_id
1 'polypeptide(L)'
;MNWSDFMRTEINILSDREIKIWDYAESQTGTMELVTEKLSREGIFEQYRNIHKSYLNLFFRSDEEPIKLETLKRLIFLNWYAQVEPSCYTGIEDLDNATVFDSYSILNQYLIDGKIDEEFMWMLSFYSSWDYTILPFSENKLEALTAFVKGVDTSVLSCPKNLLPKGVMGNRGQMGIYWISMSVEKLN
;
A
#
# COMPACT_ATOMS: atom_id res chain seq x y z
N MET A 1 -12.70 -12.06 -23.38
CA MET A 1 -12.10 -11.35 -22.24
C MET A 1 -12.39 -9.88 -22.45
N ASN A 2 -13.19 -9.26 -21.58
CA ASN A 2 -13.53 -7.84 -21.72
C ASN A 2 -12.42 -6.97 -21.07
N TRP A 3 -12.49 -5.65 -21.24
CA TRP A 3 -11.49 -4.72 -20.68
C TRP A 3 -11.43 -4.75 -19.14
N SER A 4 -12.56 -4.97 -18.47
CA SER A 4 -12.64 -5.13 -17.01
C SER A 4 -11.91 -6.38 -16.52
N ASP A 5 -12.05 -7.51 -17.23
CA ASP A 5 -11.33 -8.76 -16.96
C ASP A 5 -9.82 -8.55 -17.15
N PHE A 6 -9.41 -7.78 -18.16
CA PHE A 6 -7.99 -7.48 -18.41
C PHE A 6 -7.38 -6.61 -17.30
N MET A 7 -8.06 -5.54 -16.88
CA MET A 7 -7.55 -4.65 -15.82
C MET A 7 -7.55 -5.33 -14.45
N ARG A 8 -8.57 -6.16 -14.16
CA ARG A 8 -8.56 -7.06 -12.99
C ARG A 8 -7.42 -8.08 -13.07
N THR A 9 -6.99 -8.46 -14.27
CA THR A 9 -5.81 -9.31 -14.46
C THR A 9 -4.51 -8.53 -14.19
N GLU A 10 -4.40 -7.27 -14.62
CA GLU A 10 -3.18 -6.46 -14.41
C GLU A 10 -2.92 -6.19 -12.92
N ILE A 11 -3.95 -5.83 -12.15
CA ILE A 11 -3.80 -5.60 -10.70
C ILE A 11 -3.38 -6.88 -9.95
N ASN A 12 -3.86 -8.04 -10.39
CA ASN A 12 -3.48 -9.34 -9.85
C ASN A 12 -2.03 -9.71 -10.24
N ILE A 13 -1.61 -9.41 -11.47
CA ILE A 13 -0.21 -9.62 -11.89
C ILE A 13 0.73 -8.78 -11.01
N LEU A 14 0.35 -7.55 -10.66
CA LEU A 14 1.15 -6.73 -9.73
C LEU A 14 1.17 -7.36 -8.33
N SER A 15 0.04 -7.84 -7.80
CA SER A 15 0.00 -8.60 -6.53
C SER A 15 0.96 -9.78 -6.54
N ASP A 16 0.94 -10.60 -7.60
CA ASP A 16 1.77 -11.81 -7.69
C ASP A 16 3.26 -11.47 -7.73
N ARG A 17 3.61 -10.33 -8.32
CA ARG A 17 5.00 -9.84 -8.31
C ARG A 17 5.43 -9.37 -6.94
N GLU A 18 4.55 -8.69 -6.19
CA GLU A 18 4.82 -8.30 -4.80
C GLU A 18 5.03 -9.53 -3.91
N ILE A 19 4.20 -10.58 -4.07
CA ILE A 19 4.34 -11.83 -3.32
C ILE A 19 5.67 -12.50 -3.62
N LYS A 20 6.11 -12.55 -4.88
CA LYS A 20 7.42 -13.11 -5.22
C LYS A 20 8.58 -12.35 -4.55
N ILE A 21 8.49 -11.03 -4.45
CA ILE A 21 9.50 -10.24 -3.74
C ILE A 21 9.42 -10.51 -2.24
N TRP A 22 8.22 -10.58 -1.66
CA TRP A 22 8.00 -10.91 -0.25
C TRP A 22 8.63 -12.26 0.10
N ASP A 23 8.24 -13.33 -0.60
CA ASP A 23 8.73 -14.69 -0.38
C ASP A 23 10.26 -14.74 -0.51
N TYR A 24 10.80 -13.98 -1.46
CA TYR A 24 12.24 -13.89 -1.63
C TYR A 24 12.91 -13.21 -0.43
N ALA A 25 12.44 -12.02 -0.02
CA ALA A 25 13.00 -11.29 1.12
C ALA A 25 12.90 -12.09 2.42
N GLU A 26 11.74 -12.71 2.69
CA GLU A 26 11.49 -13.53 3.88
C GLU A 26 12.38 -14.79 3.93
N SER A 27 12.70 -15.38 2.77
CA SER A 27 13.60 -16.54 2.69
C SER A 27 15.07 -16.23 2.96
N GLN A 28 15.46 -14.96 3.03
CA GLN A 28 16.85 -14.58 3.26
C GLN A 28 17.26 -14.79 4.72
N THR A 29 18.49 -15.23 4.93
CA THR A 29 19.07 -15.43 6.25
C THR A 29 20.33 -14.58 6.41
N GLY A 30 20.44 -13.86 7.52
CA GLY A 30 21.59 -13.01 7.81
C GLY A 30 21.23 -11.91 8.79
N THR A 31 22.16 -10.98 9.02
CA THR A 31 21.82 -9.71 9.69
C THR A 31 21.00 -8.84 8.75
N MET A 32 20.30 -7.85 9.31
CA MET A 32 19.48 -6.92 8.53
C MET A 32 20.31 -6.23 7.44
N GLU A 33 21.52 -5.81 7.76
CA GLU A 33 22.44 -5.14 6.83
C GLU A 33 22.84 -6.04 5.67
N LEU A 34 23.21 -7.29 5.96
CA LEU A 34 23.62 -8.26 4.93
C LEU A 34 22.46 -8.60 3.99
N VAL A 35 21.25 -8.74 4.53
CA VAL A 35 20.06 -9.01 3.73
C VAL A 35 19.73 -7.80 2.86
N THR A 36 19.68 -6.58 3.43
CA THR A 36 19.42 -5.35 2.65
C THR A 36 20.44 -5.14 1.53
N GLU A 37 21.74 -5.31 1.80
CA GLU A 37 22.79 -5.23 0.76
C GLU A 37 22.59 -6.28 -0.34
N LYS A 38 22.20 -7.50 0.03
CA LYS A 38 21.91 -8.57 -0.93
C LYS A 38 20.71 -8.22 -1.82
N LEU A 39 19.60 -7.80 -1.21
CA LEU A 39 18.39 -7.39 -1.94
C LEU A 39 18.67 -6.23 -2.90
N SER A 40 19.47 -5.25 -2.46
CA SER A 40 19.92 -4.14 -3.30
C SER A 40 20.75 -4.62 -4.50
N ARG A 41 21.79 -5.46 -4.27
CA ARG A 41 22.65 -6.01 -5.32
C ARG A 41 21.89 -6.84 -6.34
N GLU A 42 20.84 -7.51 -5.93
CA GLU A 42 20.00 -8.35 -6.79
C GLU A 42 18.86 -7.57 -7.47
N GLY A 43 18.81 -6.25 -7.27
CA GLY A 43 17.85 -5.36 -7.92
C GLY A 43 16.42 -5.52 -7.40
N ILE A 44 16.22 -6.09 -6.20
CA ILE A 44 14.89 -6.30 -5.63
C ILE A 44 14.17 -4.96 -5.41
N PHE A 45 14.89 -3.97 -4.87
CA PHE A 45 14.32 -2.62 -4.65
C PHE A 45 13.94 -1.92 -5.95
N GLU A 46 14.72 -2.12 -7.02
CA GLU A 46 14.37 -1.59 -8.34
C GLU A 46 13.13 -2.26 -8.92
N GLN A 47 13.01 -3.59 -8.77
CA GLN A 47 11.80 -4.31 -9.15
C GLN A 47 10.57 -3.80 -8.40
N TYR A 48 10.70 -3.50 -7.11
CA TYR A 48 9.59 -2.95 -6.32
C TYR A 48 9.21 -1.53 -6.75
N ARG A 49 10.19 -0.66 -6.98
CA ARG A 49 9.94 0.69 -7.55
C ARG A 49 9.16 0.61 -8.86
N ASN A 50 9.47 -0.38 -9.71
CA ASN A 50 8.74 -0.59 -10.96
C ASN A 50 7.30 -1.08 -10.73
N ILE A 51 7.04 -1.90 -9.71
CA ILE A 51 5.68 -2.27 -9.31
C ILE A 51 4.91 -1.04 -8.83
N HIS A 52 5.51 -0.22 -7.96
CA HIS A 52 4.90 1.00 -7.45
C HIS A 52 4.49 1.97 -8.58
N LYS A 53 5.41 2.21 -9.54
CA LYS A 53 5.11 3.00 -10.76
C LYS A 53 4.02 2.35 -11.62
N SER A 54 3.99 1.03 -11.71
CA SER A 54 2.98 0.30 -12.48
C SER A 54 1.59 0.45 -11.88
N TYR A 55 1.46 0.48 -10.54
CA TYR A 55 0.20 0.80 -9.88
C TYR A 55 -0.27 2.22 -10.22
N LEU A 56 0.62 3.22 -10.13
CA LEU A 56 0.24 4.60 -10.49
C LEU A 56 -0.20 4.69 -11.96
N ASN A 57 0.52 4.02 -12.88
CA ASN A 57 0.13 3.96 -14.28
C ASN A 57 -1.21 3.22 -14.49
N LEU A 58 -1.49 2.18 -13.71
CA LEU A 58 -2.76 1.45 -13.76
C LEU A 58 -3.92 2.34 -13.30
N PHE A 59 -3.71 3.14 -12.25
CA PHE A 59 -4.70 4.11 -11.78
C PHE A 59 -5.12 5.08 -12.90
N PHE A 60 -4.15 5.67 -13.61
CA PHE A 60 -4.43 6.63 -14.67
C PHE A 60 -5.05 6.01 -15.94
N ARG A 61 -4.73 4.76 -16.24
CA ARG A 61 -5.24 4.05 -17.43
C ARG A 61 -6.59 3.38 -17.20
N SER A 62 -7.00 3.16 -15.95
CA SER A 62 -8.31 2.60 -15.63
C SER A 62 -9.40 3.64 -15.82
N ASP A 63 -10.54 3.23 -16.38
CA ASP A 63 -11.78 4.02 -16.36
C ASP A 63 -12.75 3.53 -15.28
N GLU A 64 -12.47 2.38 -14.68
CA GLU A 64 -13.31 1.74 -13.67
C GLU A 64 -12.95 2.23 -12.26
N GLU A 65 -13.89 2.91 -11.61
CA GLU A 65 -13.70 3.45 -10.27
C GLU A 65 -13.32 2.39 -9.22
N PRO A 66 -13.92 1.18 -9.19
CA PRO A 66 -13.50 0.16 -8.23
C PRO A 66 -12.03 -0.26 -8.39
N ILE A 67 -11.50 -0.28 -9.63
CA ILE A 67 -10.10 -0.60 -9.91
C ILE A 67 -9.20 0.56 -9.48
N LYS A 68 -9.61 1.81 -9.72
CA LYS A 68 -8.90 3.00 -9.25
C LYS A 68 -8.76 3.02 -7.74
N LEU A 69 -9.88 2.78 -7.03
CA LEU A 69 -9.90 2.82 -5.58
C LEU A 69 -9.02 1.71 -4.96
N GLU A 70 -9.12 0.48 -5.46
CA GLU A 70 -8.25 -0.62 -5.01
C GLU A 70 -6.77 -0.37 -5.33
N THR A 71 -6.47 0.20 -6.52
CA THR A 71 -5.10 0.60 -6.87
C THR A 71 -4.56 1.69 -5.93
N LEU A 72 -5.40 2.66 -5.58
CA LEU A 72 -5.04 3.73 -4.67
C LEU A 72 -4.77 3.20 -3.25
N LYS A 73 -5.61 2.27 -2.74
CA LYS A 73 -5.34 1.59 -1.46
C LYS A 73 -3.95 0.97 -1.44
N ARG A 74 -3.58 0.27 -2.52
CA ARG A 74 -2.27 -0.39 -2.66
C ARG A 74 -1.12 0.63 -2.72
N LEU A 75 -1.26 1.71 -3.50
CA LEU A 75 -0.27 2.79 -3.54
C LEU A 75 -0.02 3.37 -2.15
N ILE A 76 -1.09 3.71 -1.42
CA ILE A 76 -0.97 4.31 -0.09
C ILE A 76 -0.41 3.31 0.93
N PHE A 77 -0.83 2.05 0.88
CA PHE A 77 -0.22 0.99 1.67
C PHE A 77 1.28 0.92 1.42
N LEU A 78 1.73 0.89 0.17
CA LEU A 78 3.16 0.78 -0.16
C LEU A 78 3.97 1.97 0.32
N ASN A 79 3.45 3.20 0.18
CA ASN A 79 4.12 4.40 0.70
C ASN A 79 4.30 4.32 2.21
N TRP A 80 3.26 3.91 2.93
CA TRP A 80 3.30 3.75 4.38
C TRP A 80 4.23 2.60 4.79
N TYR A 81 4.07 1.43 4.17
CA TYR A 81 4.77 0.20 4.54
C TYR A 81 6.28 0.31 4.33
N ALA A 82 6.72 0.99 3.26
CA ALA A 82 8.13 1.29 3.00
C ALA A 82 8.81 2.12 4.09
N GLN A 83 8.05 2.84 4.90
CA GLN A 83 8.56 3.74 5.95
C GLN A 83 8.46 3.13 7.35
N VAL A 84 7.56 2.17 7.57
CA VAL A 84 7.33 1.57 8.88
C VAL A 84 8.02 0.22 9.07
N GLU A 85 8.27 -0.52 7.98
CA GLU A 85 8.89 -1.84 8.06
C GLU A 85 10.29 -1.86 7.42
N PRO A 86 11.27 -2.56 8.04
CA PRO A 86 12.60 -2.69 7.46
C PRO A 86 12.61 -3.40 6.11
N SER A 87 13.38 -2.87 5.17
CA SER A 87 13.50 -3.39 3.80
C SER A 87 14.01 -4.83 3.70
N CYS A 88 14.77 -5.29 4.71
CA CYS A 88 15.25 -6.66 4.79
C CYS A 88 14.12 -7.70 4.91
N TYR A 89 12.94 -7.31 5.37
CA TYR A 89 11.78 -8.19 5.50
C TYR A 89 10.77 -8.01 4.37
N THR A 90 10.66 -6.80 3.81
CA THR A 90 9.61 -6.47 2.83
C THR A 90 10.12 -6.50 1.39
N GLY A 91 11.42 -6.30 1.18
CA GLY A 91 11.98 -6.04 -0.15
C GLY A 91 11.60 -4.67 -0.73
N ILE A 92 11.08 -3.75 0.11
CA ILE A 92 10.69 -2.40 -0.29
C ILE A 92 11.71 -1.41 0.28
N GLU A 93 12.35 -0.64 -0.59
CA GLU A 93 13.25 0.45 -0.21
C GLU A 93 13.28 1.53 -1.29
N ASP A 94 13.53 2.77 -0.88
CA ASP A 94 13.74 3.92 -1.76
C ASP A 94 12.65 4.05 -2.84
N LEU A 95 11.38 4.09 -2.43
CA LEU A 95 10.30 4.37 -3.38
C LEU A 95 10.50 5.75 -4.04
N ASP A 96 10.09 5.83 -5.29
CA ASP A 96 10.21 7.05 -6.10
C ASP A 96 9.33 8.16 -5.52
N ASN A 97 9.95 9.21 -4.96
CA ASN A 97 9.25 10.30 -4.27
C ASN A 97 8.19 11.01 -5.13
N ALA A 98 8.35 11.07 -6.45
CA ALA A 98 7.33 11.64 -7.33
C ALA A 98 6.08 10.74 -7.36
N THR A 99 6.27 9.43 -7.49
CA THR A 99 5.18 8.44 -7.42
C THR A 99 4.47 8.48 -6.05
N VAL A 100 5.23 8.59 -4.96
CA VAL A 100 4.70 8.76 -3.60
C VAL A 100 3.84 10.02 -3.51
N PHE A 101 4.37 11.16 -3.94
CA PHE A 101 3.64 12.44 -3.90
C PHE A 101 2.39 12.44 -4.77
N ASP A 102 2.46 11.89 -5.99
CA ASP A 102 1.32 11.81 -6.91
C ASP A 102 0.19 10.96 -6.31
N SER A 103 0.51 9.82 -5.71
CA SER A 103 -0.49 8.98 -5.05
C SER A 103 -1.16 9.67 -3.85
N TYR A 104 -0.41 10.42 -3.03
CA TYR A 104 -1.00 11.23 -1.96
C TYR A 104 -1.83 12.40 -2.50
N SER A 105 -1.44 12.99 -3.62
CA SER A 105 -2.21 14.04 -4.29
C SER A 105 -3.55 13.52 -4.80
N ILE A 106 -3.56 12.31 -5.37
CA ILE A 106 -4.78 11.61 -5.76
C ILE A 106 -5.66 11.32 -4.53
N LEU A 107 -5.08 10.79 -3.45
CA LEU A 107 -5.81 10.54 -2.20
C LEU A 107 -6.44 11.82 -1.65
N ASN A 108 -5.71 12.93 -1.66
CA ASN A 108 -6.23 14.22 -1.24
C ASN A 108 -7.48 14.63 -2.05
N GLN A 109 -7.45 14.43 -3.37
CA GLN A 109 -8.63 14.69 -4.20
C GLN A 109 -9.79 13.72 -3.90
N TYR A 110 -9.49 12.44 -3.62
CA TYR A 110 -10.50 11.46 -3.25
C TYR A 110 -11.19 11.80 -1.92
N LEU A 111 -10.45 12.37 -0.96
CA LEU A 111 -11.00 12.90 0.29
C LEU A 111 -11.93 14.08 0.04
N ILE A 112 -11.52 15.02 -0.82
CA ILE A 112 -12.34 16.19 -1.19
C ILE A 112 -13.64 15.75 -1.87
N ASP A 113 -13.55 14.79 -2.79
CA ASP A 113 -14.68 14.31 -3.58
C ASP A 113 -15.59 13.33 -2.82
N GLY A 114 -15.20 12.89 -1.61
CA GLY A 114 -15.94 11.88 -0.85
C GLY A 114 -15.97 10.49 -1.51
N LYS A 115 -14.89 10.12 -2.22
CA LYS A 115 -14.78 8.86 -3.00
C LYS A 115 -14.14 7.69 -2.24
N ILE A 116 -13.71 7.89 -1.00
CA ILE A 116 -13.13 6.83 -0.18
C ILE A 116 -14.23 5.93 0.39
N ASP A 117 -14.00 4.61 0.35
CA ASP A 117 -14.91 3.64 0.96
C ASP A 117 -14.57 3.41 2.44
N GLU A 118 -15.46 2.68 3.14
CA GLU A 118 -15.28 2.36 4.56
C GLU A 118 -13.97 1.59 4.79
N GLU A 119 -13.58 0.73 3.85
CA GLU A 119 -12.34 -0.04 3.96
C GLU A 119 -11.11 0.86 3.97
N PHE A 120 -11.06 1.78 3.02
CA PHE A 120 -9.95 2.72 2.92
C PHE A 120 -9.94 3.69 4.11
N MET A 121 -11.11 4.12 4.57
CA MET A 121 -11.23 5.00 5.73
C MET A 121 -10.52 4.43 6.96
N TRP A 122 -10.78 3.15 7.32
CA TRP A 122 -10.14 2.56 8.49
C TRP A 122 -8.65 2.28 8.27
N MET A 123 -8.23 1.95 7.04
CA MET A 123 -6.81 1.81 6.69
C MET A 123 -6.07 3.13 6.87
N LEU A 124 -6.61 4.23 6.36
CA LEU A 124 -6.01 5.56 6.48
C LEU A 124 -5.95 6.02 7.93
N SER A 125 -7.00 5.77 8.72
CA SER A 125 -6.98 6.05 10.15
C SER A 125 -5.91 5.24 10.89
N PHE A 126 -5.71 3.98 10.51
CA PHE A 126 -4.62 3.17 11.05
C PHE A 126 -3.25 3.71 10.65
N TYR A 127 -3.03 4.06 9.38
CA TYR A 127 -1.74 4.61 8.91
C TYR A 127 -1.41 5.96 9.58
N SER A 128 -2.43 6.74 9.93
CA SER A 128 -2.27 8.02 10.63
C SER A 128 -1.66 7.89 12.03
N SER A 129 -1.59 6.69 12.62
CA SER A 129 -0.81 6.43 13.83
C SER A 129 0.71 6.61 13.63
N TRP A 130 1.18 6.60 12.38
CA TRP A 130 2.54 6.92 11.98
C TRP A 130 2.54 8.14 11.05
N ASP A 131 2.09 9.27 11.58
CA ASP A 131 1.90 10.52 10.84
C ASP A 131 3.14 10.97 10.02
N TYR A 132 4.35 10.65 10.49
CA TYR A 132 5.61 10.89 9.78
C TYR A 132 5.71 10.22 8.40
N THR A 133 4.85 9.23 8.11
CA THR A 133 4.79 8.54 6.80
C THR A 133 3.99 9.33 5.75
N ILE A 134 3.15 10.27 6.19
CA ILE A 134 2.23 11.04 5.34
C ILE A 134 2.53 12.54 5.39
N LEU A 135 2.68 13.11 6.60
CA LEU A 135 2.80 14.56 6.81
C LEU A 135 3.93 15.22 6.02
N PRO A 136 5.13 14.63 5.84
CA PRO A 136 6.18 15.23 5.00
C PRO A 136 5.76 15.48 3.54
N PHE A 137 4.80 14.70 3.04
CA PHE A 137 4.26 14.84 1.69
C PHE A 137 3.01 15.72 1.64
N SER A 138 2.23 15.80 2.73
CA SER A 138 0.94 16.49 2.73
C SER A 138 0.99 17.92 3.29
N GLU A 139 1.80 18.20 4.31
CA GLU A 139 1.74 19.50 5.00
C GLU A 139 2.04 20.67 4.06
N ASN A 140 1.16 21.68 4.10
CA ASN A 140 1.20 22.87 3.24
C ASN A 140 1.07 22.59 1.73
N LYS A 141 0.69 21.37 1.33
CA LYS A 141 0.56 20.95 -0.08
C LYS A 141 -0.79 20.29 -0.37
N LEU A 142 -1.27 19.47 0.55
CA LEU A 142 -2.45 18.61 0.42
C LEU A 142 -3.35 18.80 1.65
N GLU A 143 -4.22 19.81 1.61
CA GLU A 143 -4.97 20.29 2.76
C GLU A 143 -5.94 19.25 3.34
N ALA A 144 -6.72 18.57 2.50
CA ALA A 144 -7.71 17.59 2.95
C ALA A 144 -7.04 16.37 3.57
N LEU A 145 -5.95 15.88 2.97
CA LEU A 145 -5.15 14.78 3.54
C LEU A 145 -4.50 15.19 4.87
N THR A 146 -3.93 16.39 4.94
CA THR A 146 -3.33 16.90 6.19
C THR A 146 -4.37 17.03 7.30
N ALA A 147 -5.54 17.58 6.98
CA ALA A 147 -6.64 17.72 7.92
C ALA A 147 -7.15 16.35 8.39
N PHE A 148 -7.24 15.37 7.49
CA PHE A 148 -7.61 14.00 7.82
C PHE A 148 -6.63 13.40 8.84
N VAL A 149 -5.33 13.35 8.53
CA VAL A 149 -4.31 12.72 9.39
C VAL A 149 -4.26 13.38 10.77
N LYS A 150 -4.30 14.71 10.84
CA LYS A 150 -4.30 15.46 12.11
C LYS A 150 -5.61 15.34 12.90
N GLY A 151 -6.70 14.98 12.23
CA GLY A 151 -8.02 14.82 12.84
C GLY A 151 -8.30 13.41 13.36
N VAL A 152 -7.48 12.42 13.02
CA VAL A 152 -7.64 11.05 13.51
C VAL A 152 -7.26 10.95 14.99
N ASP A 153 -8.14 10.35 15.79
CA ASP A 153 -7.80 9.96 17.17
C ASP A 153 -6.95 8.68 17.15
N THR A 154 -5.63 8.87 17.24
CA THR A 154 -4.64 7.78 17.19
C THR A 154 -4.57 6.97 18.49
N SER A 155 -5.28 7.38 19.56
CA SER A 155 -5.41 6.57 20.77
C SER A 155 -6.29 5.33 20.55
N VAL A 156 -7.11 5.34 19.49
CA VAL A 156 -7.98 4.24 19.10
C VAL A 156 -7.43 3.55 17.85
N LEU A 157 -7.05 2.29 17.99
CA LEU A 157 -6.61 1.50 16.84
C LEU A 157 -7.81 1.22 15.92
N SER A 158 -7.76 1.73 14.70
CA SER A 158 -8.85 1.61 13.71
C SER A 158 -8.91 0.25 12.98
N CYS A 159 -8.11 -0.73 13.39
CA CYS A 159 -7.99 -2.03 12.72
C CYS A 159 -9.18 -2.98 13.04
N PRO A 160 -9.95 -3.47 12.05
CA PRO A 160 -11.17 -4.26 12.25
C PRO A 160 -10.88 -5.74 12.57
N LYS A 161 -10.32 -6.02 13.75
CA LYS A 161 -9.90 -7.38 14.15
C LYS A 161 -11.04 -8.40 14.12
N ASN A 162 -10.86 -9.49 13.38
CA ASN A 162 -11.79 -10.61 13.20
C ASN A 162 -13.18 -10.20 12.67
N LEU A 163 -13.29 -9.09 11.93
CA LEU A 163 -14.57 -8.61 11.43
C LEU A 163 -14.80 -8.96 9.95
N LEU A 164 -13.74 -8.98 9.15
CA LEU A 164 -13.87 -9.19 7.71
C LEU A 164 -14.12 -10.68 7.37
N PRO A 165 -14.93 -10.97 6.34
CA PRO A 165 -15.03 -12.32 5.81
C PRO A 165 -13.64 -12.87 5.41
N LYS A 166 -13.44 -14.17 5.63
CA LYS A 166 -12.22 -14.86 5.23
C LYS A 166 -11.98 -14.73 3.71
N GLY A 167 -10.75 -14.43 3.32
CA GLY A 167 -10.31 -14.32 1.93
C GLY A 167 -10.50 -12.95 1.28
N VAL A 168 -11.03 -11.94 1.98
CA VAL A 168 -11.22 -10.57 1.47
C VAL A 168 -9.89 -9.85 1.21
N MET A 169 -8.85 -10.18 1.97
CA MET A 169 -7.48 -9.69 1.80
C MET A 169 -6.66 -10.57 0.85
N GLY A 170 -7.23 -11.66 0.34
CA GLY A 170 -6.60 -12.51 -0.66
C GLY A 170 -6.31 -11.75 -1.97
N ASN A 171 -5.22 -12.12 -2.64
CA ASN A 171 -4.78 -11.53 -3.92
C ASN A 171 -4.49 -10.02 -3.87
N ARG A 172 -4.17 -9.48 -2.68
CA ARG A 172 -3.80 -8.06 -2.50
C ARG A 172 -2.31 -7.83 -2.25
N GLY A 173 -1.45 -8.72 -2.76
CA GLY A 173 0.00 -8.57 -2.62
C GLY A 173 0.45 -8.51 -1.16
N GLN A 174 1.45 -7.69 -0.87
CA GLN A 174 1.94 -7.49 0.51
C GLN A 174 0.91 -6.78 1.40
N MET A 175 0.01 -5.95 0.84
CA MET A 175 -1.11 -5.37 1.61
C MET A 175 -2.00 -6.46 2.20
N GLY A 176 -2.28 -7.50 1.41
CA GLY A 176 -3.05 -8.66 1.87
C GLY A 176 -2.33 -9.43 2.97
N ILE A 177 -1.04 -9.73 2.78
CA ILE A 177 -0.20 -10.43 3.76
C ILE A 177 -0.18 -9.68 5.10
N TYR A 178 0.04 -8.37 5.04
CA TYR A 178 0.06 -7.51 6.23
C TYR A 178 -1.28 -7.52 6.97
N TRP A 179 -2.39 -7.29 6.28
CA TRP A 179 -3.68 -7.23 6.96
C TRP A 179 -4.13 -8.58 7.51
N ILE A 180 -3.78 -9.68 6.83
CA ILE A 180 -4.00 -11.04 7.35
C ILE A 180 -3.19 -11.26 8.64
N SER A 181 -1.92 -10.84 8.70
CA SER A 181 -1.10 -10.98 9.91
C SER A 181 -1.66 -10.15 11.09
N MET A 182 -2.33 -9.04 10.78
CA MET A 182 -3.05 -8.20 11.75
C MET A 182 -4.40 -8.77 12.20
N SER A 183 -4.78 -9.96 11.72
CA SER A 183 -6.02 -10.67 12.08
C SER A 183 -7.29 -9.86 11.78
N VAL A 184 -7.37 -9.16 10.64
CA VAL A 184 -8.58 -8.44 10.25
C VAL A 184 -9.72 -9.38 9.79
N GLU A 185 -9.36 -10.57 9.31
CA GLU A 185 -10.32 -11.58 8.86
C GLU A 185 -10.74 -12.51 10.00
N LYS A 186 -11.93 -13.09 9.88
CA LYS A 186 -12.43 -14.11 10.82
C LYS A 186 -11.54 -15.37 10.82
N LEU A 187 -11.15 -15.81 12.01
CA LEU A 187 -10.61 -17.15 12.24
C LEU A 187 -11.76 -18.18 12.12
N ASN A 188 -11.46 -19.35 11.54
CA ASN A 188 -12.42 -20.45 11.38
C ASN A 188 -13.05 -20.89 12.71
#